data_AF-A0A845X8H7-F1
#
_entry.id   AF-A0A845X8H7-F1
#
_cell.length_a   1.000
_cell.length_b   1.000
_cell.length_c   1.000
_cell.angle_alpha   90.00
_cell.angle_beta   90.00
_cell.angle_gamma   90.00
#
_symmetry.space_group_name_H-M   'P 1'
#
loop_
_entity.id
_entity.type
_entity.pdbx_description
1 polymer ?
#
loop_
_entity_poly.entity_id
_entity_poly.type
_entity_poly.pdbx_seq_one_letter_code
_entity_poly.pdbx_strand_id
1 'polypeptide(L)' 'MNRYSLLIQWSDEDQLFLVTIPEFAERVVMPCTHGKTRVEAIRNGEAVMEMYLEAWQAEGEVIPKPRTLQVA' A
#
# COMPACT_ATOMS: atom_id res chain seq x y z
N MET A 1 -8.88 0.92 -10.95
CA MET A 1 -8.37 -0.02 -9.92
C MET A 1 -6.95 -0.40 -10.26
N ASN A 2 -6.02 0.01 -9.40
CA ASN A 2 -4.64 -0.46 -9.48
C ASN A 2 -4.57 -1.90 -8.98
N ARG A 3 -3.64 -2.70 -9.51
CA ARG A 3 -3.55 -4.15 -9.22
C ARG A 3 -2.51 -4.47 -8.14
N TYR A 4 -2.03 -3.48 -7.41
CA TYR A 4 -1.02 -3.67 -6.37
C TYR A 4 -1.62 -4.37 -5.15
N SER A 5 -0.77 -5.09 -4.44
CA SER A 5 -1.16 -5.78 -3.23
C SER A 5 -1.33 -4.81 -2.06
N LEU A 6 -2.37 -5.00 -1.25
CA LEU A 6 -2.53 -4.36 0.05
C LEU A 6 -2.43 -5.41 1.15
N LEU A 7 -1.30 -5.42 1.85
CA LEU A 7 -1.12 -6.24 3.04
C LEU A 7 -1.63 -5.48 4.26
N ILE A 8 -2.67 -6.03 4.90
CA ILE A 8 -3.34 -5.41 6.05
C ILE A 8 -3.15 -6.31 7.26
N GLN A 9 -2.49 -5.80 8.29
CA GLN A 9 -2.14 -6.56 9.49
C GLN A 9 -2.58 -5.80 10.75
N TRP A 10 -3.10 -6.52 11.74
CA TRP A 10 -3.37 -5.94 13.06
C TRP A 10 -2.07 -5.71 13.82
N SER A 11 -1.92 -4.56 14.45
CA SER A 11 -0.86 -4.25 15.41
C SER A 11 -1.45 -4.23 16.81
N ASP A 12 -0.97 -5.11 17.68
CA ASP A 12 -1.36 -5.11 19.10
C ASP A 12 -0.80 -3.90 19.86
N GLU A 13 0.34 -3.35 19.42
CA GLU A 13 0.95 -2.15 20.01
C GLU A 13 0.11 -0.90 19.70
N ASP A 14 -0.27 -0.72 18.44
CA ASP A 14 -0.99 0.47 17.98
C ASP A 14 -2.50 0.36 18.13
N GLN A 15 -3.03 -0.86 18.30
CA GLN A 15 -4.47 -1.16 18.24
C GLN A 15 -5.11 -0.69 16.93
N LEU A 16 -4.38 -0.87 15.83
CA LEU A 16 -4.76 -0.44 14.48
C LEU A 16 -4.46 -1.54 13.45
N PHE A 17 -5.18 -1.50 12.33
CA PHE A 17 -4.78 -2.20 11.11
C PHE A 17 -3.76 -1.35 10.37
N LEU A 18 -2.54 -1.86 10.23
CA LEU A 18 -1.47 -1.25 9.47
C LEU A 18 -1.48 -1.76 8.03
N VAL A 19 -1.11 -0.88 7.09
CA VAL A 19 -1.15 -1.15 5.65
C VAL A 19 0.24 -1.08 5.08
N THR A 20 0.63 -2.15 4.39
CA THR A 20 1.86 -2.24 3.61
C THR A 20 1.51 -2.50 2.15
N ILE A 21 2.20 -1.83 1.24
CA ILE A 21 2.15 -2.11 -0.22
C ILE A 21 3.49 -2.75 -0.58
N PRO A 22 3.62 -4.09 -0.58
CA PRO A 22 4.93 -4.75 -0.69
C PRO A 22 5.75 -4.34 -1.92
N GLU A 23 5.08 -4.00 -3.02
CA GLU A 23 5.68 -3.52 -4.26
C GLU A 23 6.38 -2.16 -4.11
N PHE A 24 6.04 -1.37 -3.08
CA PHE A 24 6.57 -0.03 -2.84
C PHE A 24 7.62 0.01 -1.72
N ALA A 25 7.87 -1.13 -1.04
CA ALA A 25 8.70 -1.19 0.17
C ALA A 25 10.17 -0.79 -0.04
N GLU A 26 10.68 -0.81 -1.27
CA GLU A 26 12.04 -0.35 -1.60
C GLU A 26 12.12 1.18 -1.79
N ARG A 27 10.98 1.88 -1.80
CA ARG A 27 10.90 3.32 -2.10
C ARG A 27 10.26 4.16 -1.01
N VAL A 28 9.30 3.61 -0.29
CA VAL A 28 8.60 4.32 0.77
C VAL A 28 8.64 3.52 2.05
N VAL A 29 8.66 4.24 3.17
CA VAL A 29 8.63 3.62 4.49
C VAL A 29 7.30 2.88 4.68
N MET A 30 7.41 1.66 5.20
CA MET A 30 6.28 0.81 5.54
C MET A 30 6.22 0.58 7.05
N PRO A 31 5.02 0.42 7.63
CA PRO A 31 3.70 0.54 7.00
C PRO A 31 3.38 1.99 6.58
N CYS A 32 2.72 2.17 5.44
CA CYS A 32 2.54 3.50 4.83
C CYS A 32 1.25 4.22 5.29
N THR A 33 0.30 3.50 5.89
CA THR A 33 -0.90 4.07 6.50
C THR A 33 -1.56 3.06 7.44
N HIS A 34 -2.67 3.44 8.05
CA HIS A 34 -3.41 2.62 9.01
C HIS A 34 -4.92 2.84 8.93
N GLY A 35 -5.70 2.05 9.67
CA GLY A 35 -7.12 2.25 9.93
C GLY A 35 -7.58 1.53 11.19
N LYS A 36 -8.66 1.99 11.82
CA LYS A 36 -9.26 1.34 13.00
C LYS A 36 -10.06 0.09 12.63
N THR A 37 -10.49 0.03 11.38
CA THR A 37 -11.16 -1.14 10.81
C THR A 37 -10.46 -1.57 9.52
N ARG A 38 -10.68 -2.83 9.11
CA ARG A 38 -10.18 -3.33 7.82
C ARG A 38 -10.64 -2.46 6.65
N VAL A 39 -11.91 -2.01 6.67
CA VAL A 39 -12.48 -1.18 5.61
C VAL A 39 -11.80 0.19 5.54
N GLU A 40 -11.56 0.81 6.70
CA GLU A 40 -10.82 2.07 6.78
C GLU A 40 -9.38 1.91 6.29
N ALA A 41 -8.70 0.85 6.72
CA ALA A 41 -7.34 0.55 6.28
C ALA A 41 -7.25 0.36 4.76
N ILE A 42 -8.21 -0.35 4.14
CA ILE A 42 -8.29 -0.48 2.68
C ILE A 42 -8.44 0.89 2.02
N ARG A 43 -9.40 1.71 2.47
CA ARG A 43 -9.64 3.04 1.89
C ARG A 43 -8.42 3.95 1.98
N ASN A 44 -7.77 3.97 3.14
CA ASN A 44 -6.57 4.77 3.35
C ASN A 44 -5.41 4.24 2.50
N GLY A 45 -5.29 2.91 2.38
CA GLY A 45 -4.29 2.24 1.55
C GLY A 45 -4.41 2.59 0.07
N GLU A 46 -5.63 2.55 -0.48
CA GLU A 46 -5.91 2.96 -1.87
C GLU A 46 -5.59 4.44 -2.10
N ALA A 47 -5.99 5.32 -1.19
CA ALA A 47 -5.72 6.76 -1.32
C ALA A 47 -4.20 7.08 -1.32
N VAL A 48 -3.45 6.45 -0.41
CA VAL A 48 -1.99 6.62 -0.35
C VAL A 48 -1.30 6.00 -1.57
N MET A 49 -1.81 4.86 -2.07
CA MET A 49 -1.31 4.24 -3.30
C MET A 49 -1.47 5.16 -4.51
N GLU A 50 -2.64 5.76 -4.68
CA GLU A 50 -2.90 6.72 -5.77
C GLU A 50 -1.96 7.92 -5.68
N MET A 51 -1.81 8.50 -4.48
CA MET A 51 -0.89 9.61 -4.24
C MET A 51 0.56 9.28 -4.63
N TYR A 52 1.08 8.10 -4.27
CA TYR A 52 2.44 7.70 -4.66
C TYR A 52 2.58 7.50 -6.17
N LEU A 53 1.60 6.86 -6.80
CA LEU A 53 1.62 6.64 -8.24
C LEU A 53 1.58 7.96 -9.02
N GLU A 54 0.77 8.92 -8.59
CA GLU A 54 0.70 10.26 -9.19
C GLU A 54 2.02 11.02 -9.02
N ALA A 55 2.62 10.97 -7.83
CA ALA A 55 3.92 11.61 -7.57
C ALA A 55 5.02 11.05 -8.49
N TRP A 56 5.17 9.72 -8.54
CA TRP A 56 6.17 9.09 -9.41
C TRP A 56 5.91 9.35 -10.89
N GLN A 57 4.65 9.39 -11.31
CA GLN A 57 4.29 9.73 -12.68
C GLN A 57 4.67 11.17 -13.03
N ALA A 58 4.46 12.12 -12.11
CA ALA A 58 4.80 13.53 -12.30
C ALA A 58 6.33 13.77 -12.30
N GLU A 59 7.07 13.00 -11.52
CA GLU A 59 8.54 13.06 -11.42
C GLU A 59 9.24 12.30 -12.55
N GLY A 60 8.52 11.54 -13.37
CA GLY A 60 9.10 10.69 -14.41
C GLY A 60 9.85 9.48 -13.87
N GLU A 61 9.55 9.08 -12.62
CA GLU A 61 10.10 7.92 -11.93
C GLU A 61 9.58 6.62 -12.54
N VAL A 62 10.39 5.56 -12.47
CA VAL A 62 9.97 4.23 -12.92
C VAL A 62 8.95 3.66 -11.93
N ILE A 63 7.71 3.45 -12.32
CA ILE A 63 6.67 2.91 -11.42
C ILE A 63 6.90 1.39 -11.18
N PRO A 64 6.87 0.89 -9.92
CA PRO A 64 6.96 -0.54 -9.63
C PRO A 64 5.87 -1.34 -10.35
N LYS A 65 6.12 -2.60 -10.73
CA LYS A 65 5.07 -3.44 -11.31
C LYS A 65 4.24 -4.10 -10.21
N PRO A 66 2.90 -4.21 -10.36
CA PRO A 66 2.08 -4.97 -9.43
C PRO A 66 2.49 -6.43 -9.33
N ARG A 67 2.46 -7.01 -8.13
CA ARG A 67 2.57 -8.46 -7.96
C ARG A 67 1.24 -9.10 -8.32
N THR A 68 1.29 -10.11 -9.16
CA THR A 68 0.13 -10.96 -9.48
C THR A 68 0.30 -12.31 -8.81
N LEU A 69 -0.80 -12.91 -8.33
CA LEU A 69 -0.79 -14.26 -7.79
C LEU A 69 -0.12 -15.22 -8.79
N GLN A 70 0.97 -15.85 -8.37
CA GLN A 70 1.53 -16.99 -9.06
C GLN A 70 0.99 -18.24 -8.37
N VAL A 71 0.18 -19.00 -9.09
CA VAL A 71 -0.29 -20.32 -8.63
C VAL A 71 0.75 -21.32 -9.14
N ALA A 72 1.28 -22.13 -8.22
CA ALA A 72 2.17 -23.25 -8.54
C ALA A 72 1.36 -24.47 -9.01
#